data_AF-A0A8J2LLJ4-F1
#
_entry.id   AF-A0A8J2LLJ4-F1
#
_cell.length_a   1.000
_cell.length_b   1.000
_cell.length_c   1.000
_cell.angle_alpha   90.00
_cell.angle_beta   90.00
_cell.angle_gamma   90.00
#
_symmetry.space_group_name_H-M   'P 1'
#
loop_
_entity.id
_entity.type
_entity.pdbx_description
1 polymer ?
#
loop_
_entity_poly.entity_id
_entity_poly.type
_entity_poly.pdbx_seq_one_letter_code
_entity_poly.pdbx_strand_id
1 'polypeptide(L)'
;MSVASVHTSGSNCAGQEWRRERQKPLNINRYGAFADLPDYTFLDGRRTPPGPNKVRRALKQQEYAKKIMQYVSEVDFAVERQDRLRRDEQTQREEILARKLKPKGQKHA
;
A
#
# COMPACT_ATOMS: atom_id res chain seq x y z
N MET A 1 -12.21 31.27 39.38
CA MET A 1 -10.87 30.97 38.85
C MET A 1 -11.04 30.30 37.50
N SER A 2 -10.95 31.05 36.41
CA SER A 2 -11.08 30.50 35.04
C SER A 2 -9.83 29.71 34.71
N VAL A 3 -9.95 28.42 34.47
CA VAL A 3 -8.86 27.59 33.93
C VAL A 3 -8.68 27.94 32.47
N ALA A 4 -7.67 28.76 32.17
CA ALA A 4 -7.27 29.01 30.79
C ALA A 4 -6.91 27.68 30.12
N SER A 5 -7.65 27.31 29.08
CA SER A 5 -7.34 26.17 28.22
C SER A 5 -5.98 26.40 27.58
N VAL A 6 -4.97 25.68 28.04
CA VAL A 6 -3.64 25.70 27.40
C VAL A 6 -3.75 24.93 26.09
N HIS A 7 -3.77 25.65 24.97
CA HIS A 7 -3.86 25.08 23.64
C HIS A 7 -2.56 24.34 23.29
N THR A 8 -2.53 23.01 23.42
CA THR A 8 -1.33 22.16 23.25
C THR A 8 -0.84 22.03 21.81
N SER A 9 -1.48 22.69 20.83
CA SER A 9 -1.09 22.56 19.42
C SER A 9 0.33 23.08 19.14
N GLY A 10 0.75 24.20 19.77
CA GLY A 10 2.04 24.84 19.50
C GLY A 10 3.24 23.94 19.83
N SER A 11 3.25 23.34 21.02
CA SER A 11 4.31 22.41 21.43
C SER A 11 4.36 21.13 20.60
N ASN A 12 3.19 20.68 20.10
CA ASN A 12 3.11 19.52 19.21
C ASN A 12 3.63 19.82 17.79
N CYS A 13 3.63 21.09 17.36
CA CYS A 13 4.13 21.53 16.06
C CYS A 13 5.65 21.82 16.05
N ALA A 14 6.28 21.96 17.22
CA ALA A 14 7.70 22.26 17.31
C ALA A 14 8.57 21.14 16.71
N GLY A 15 9.41 21.49 15.73
CA GLY A 15 10.38 20.57 15.12
C GLY A 15 9.78 19.52 14.18
N GLN A 16 8.52 19.67 13.75
CA GLN A 16 7.89 18.73 12.82
C GLN A 16 8.56 18.68 11.44
N GLU A 17 8.99 19.83 10.91
CA GLU A 17 9.69 19.90 9.61
C GLU A 17 11.02 19.16 9.66
N TRP A 18 11.85 19.43 10.67
CA TRP A 18 13.09 18.72 10.94
C TRP A 18 12.90 17.19 11.03
N ARG A 19 11.78 16.74 11.64
CA ARG A 19 11.43 15.31 11.72
C ARG A 19 11.04 14.76 10.36
N ARG A 20 10.23 15.49 9.59
CA ARG A 20 9.78 15.09 8.25
C ARG A 20 10.97 14.93 7.30
N GLU A 21 11.88 15.89 7.29
CA GLU A 21 13.13 15.84 6.52
C GLU A 21 13.96 14.59 6.83
N ARG A 22 13.96 14.18 8.10
CA ARG A 22 14.70 13.01 8.60
C ARG A 22 13.89 11.71 8.59
N GLN A 23 12.76 11.69 7.90
CA GLN A 23 11.87 10.52 7.79
C GLN A 23 11.45 9.95 9.17
N LYS A 24 11.34 10.82 10.17
CA LYS A 24 10.85 10.48 11.51
C LYS A 24 9.35 10.74 11.59
N PRO A 25 8.63 10.03 12.49
CA PRO A 25 7.22 10.32 12.67
C PRO A 25 7.03 11.73 13.23
N LEU A 26 5.97 12.41 12.77
CA LEU A 26 5.55 13.71 13.30
C LEU A 26 5.22 13.60 14.80
N ASN A 27 4.51 12.54 15.18
CA ASN A 27 4.26 12.19 16.58
C ASN A 27 5.18 11.04 16.99
N ILE A 28 6.02 11.29 18.00
CA ILE A 28 7.01 10.33 18.53
C ILE A 28 6.36 8.99 18.93
N ASN A 29 5.14 9.03 19.45
CA ASN A 29 4.41 7.83 19.92
C ASN A 29 3.84 6.96 18.79
N ARG A 30 3.98 7.38 17.53
CA ARG A 30 3.35 6.71 16.38
C ARG A 30 4.07 5.42 16.00
N TYR A 31 5.37 5.49 15.77
CA TYR A 31 6.24 4.36 15.39
C TYR A 31 7.71 4.69 15.68
N GLY A 32 8.57 3.68 15.67
CA GLY A 32 10.01 3.83 15.88
C GLY A 32 10.45 3.36 17.26
N ALA A 33 11.76 3.44 17.51
CA ALA A 33 12.40 2.88 18.71
C ALA A 33 11.67 3.24 20.02
N PHE A 34 11.28 4.51 20.20
CA PHE A 34 10.56 4.95 21.39
C PHE A 34 9.20 4.25 21.60
N ALA A 35 8.43 4.03 20.54
CA ALA A 35 7.08 3.46 20.65
C ALA A 35 7.07 1.92 20.61
N ASP A 36 8.01 1.34 19.88
CA ASP A 36 8.00 -0.09 19.54
C ASP A 36 8.83 -0.91 20.54
N LEU A 37 9.95 -0.38 21.05
CA LEU A 37 10.79 -1.08 22.03
C LEU A 37 10.07 -1.25 23.39
N PRO A 38 10.39 -2.31 24.15
CA PRO A 38 9.86 -2.49 25.49
C PRO A 38 10.48 -1.48 26.46
N ASP A 39 9.68 -0.98 27.40
CA ASP A 39 10.14 0.03 28.38
C ASP A 39 11.11 -0.56 29.42
N TYR A 40 11.05 -1.88 29.63
CA TYR A 40 11.92 -2.63 30.54
C TYR A 40 12.17 -4.04 30.00
N THR A 41 13.17 -4.73 30.55
CA THR A 41 13.46 -6.15 30.30
C THR A 41 13.78 -6.85 31.62
N PHE A 42 13.49 -8.15 31.72
CA PHE A 42 13.85 -8.93 32.90
C PHE A 42 15.37 -9.13 32.98
N LEU A 43 15.93 -9.16 34.20
CA LEU A 43 17.36 -9.41 34.42
C LEU A 43 17.79 -10.78 33.85
N ASP A 44 16.89 -11.76 33.87
CA ASP A 44 17.07 -13.09 33.28
C ASP A 44 17.13 -13.08 31.74
N GLY A 45 16.96 -11.93 31.09
CA GLY A 45 16.92 -11.80 29.63
C GLY A 45 15.61 -12.29 28.99
N ARG A 46 14.59 -12.64 29.78
CA ARG A 46 13.26 -12.98 29.26
C ARG A 46 12.67 -11.79 28.50
N ARG A 47 11.93 -12.10 27.43
CA ARG A 47 11.27 -11.08 26.62
C ARG A 47 10.09 -10.48 27.38
N THR A 48 9.93 -9.17 27.25
CA THR A 48 8.82 -8.43 27.86
C THR A 48 7.52 -8.80 27.14
N PRO A 49 6.48 -9.25 27.87
CA PRO A 49 5.21 -9.57 27.25
C PRO A 49 4.60 -8.31 26.61
N PRO A 50 4.08 -8.39 25.38
CA PRO A 50 3.55 -7.22 24.70
C PRO A 50 2.23 -6.78 25.32
N GLY A 51 2.10 -5.47 25.57
CA GLY A 51 0.83 -4.89 26.01
C GLY A 51 -0.26 -4.94 24.93
N PRO A 52 -1.54 -4.79 25.32
CA PRO A 52 -2.68 -4.95 24.40
C PRO A 52 -2.64 -3.98 23.21
N ASN A 53 -2.16 -2.76 23.42
CA ASN A 53 -2.03 -1.78 22.35
C ASN A 53 -0.95 -2.15 21.32
N LYS A 54 0.16 -2.77 21.75
CA LYS A 54 1.19 -3.25 20.83
C LYS A 54 0.65 -4.39 19.97
N VAL A 55 -0.10 -5.31 20.59
CA VAL A 55 -0.80 -6.39 19.88
C VAL A 55 -1.80 -5.83 18.86
N ARG A 56 -2.65 -4.88 19.26
CA ARG A 56 -3.61 -4.22 18.35
C ARG A 56 -2.92 -3.55 17.15
N ARG A 57 -1.79 -2.85 17.37
CA ARG A 57 -1.01 -2.23 16.29
C ARG A 57 -0.47 -3.29 15.33
N ALA A 58 0.06 -4.39 15.85
CA ALA A 58 0.58 -5.49 15.04
C ALA A 58 -0.51 -6.14 14.17
N LEU A 59 -1.68 -6.43 14.74
CA LEU A 59 -2.82 -6.97 14.00
C LEU A 59 -3.30 -6.02 12.90
N LYS A 60 -3.41 -4.73 13.21
CA LYS A 60 -3.76 -3.70 12.23
C LYS A 60 -2.75 -3.61 11.08
N GLN A 61 -1.46 -3.75 11.38
CA GLN A 61 -0.42 -3.79 10.36
C GLN A 61 -0.53 -5.04 9.46
N GLN A 62 -0.89 -6.19 10.03
CA GLN A 62 -1.17 -7.41 9.25
C GLN A 62 -2.39 -7.23 8.34
N GLU A 63 -3.45 -6.59 8.82
CA GLU A 63 -4.63 -6.27 7.99
C GLU A 63 -4.25 -5.37 6.80
N TYR A 64 -3.43 -4.35 7.05
CA TYR A 64 -2.94 -3.50 5.96
C TYR A 64 -2.10 -4.26 4.96
N ALA A 65 -1.18 -5.12 5.41
CA ALA A 65 -0.37 -5.94 4.52
C ALA A 65 -1.25 -6.85 3.64
N LYS A 66 -2.26 -7.52 4.22
CA LYS A 66 -3.20 -8.37 3.48
C LYS A 66 -3.94 -7.59 2.40
N LYS A 67 -4.46 -6.40 2.73
CA LYS A 67 -5.17 -5.54 1.78
C LYS A 67 -4.26 -5.05 0.65
N ILE A 68 -3.03 -4.63 0.98
CA ILE A 68 -2.06 -4.20 -0.03
C ILE A 68 -1.78 -5.33 -1.01
N MET A 69 -1.50 -6.54 -0.51
CA MET A 69 -1.25 -7.70 -1.37
C MET A 69 -2.45 -8.03 -2.25
N GLN A 70 -3.66 -8.01 -1.69
CA GLN A 70 -4.88 -8.21 -2.46
C GLN A 70 -5.00 -7.19 -3.59
N TYR A 71 -4.88 -5.89 -3.31
CA TYR A 71 -5.02 -4.85 -4.33
C TYR A 71 -3.94 -4.92 -5.40
N VAL A 72 -2.70 -5.22 -5.04
CA VAL A 72 -1.61 -5.42 -6.01
C VAL A 72 -1.96 -6.60 -6.93
N SER A 73 -2.39 -7.73 -6.38
CA SER A 73 -2.76 -8.90 -7.18
C SER A 73 -3.95 -8.66 -8.10
N GLU A 74 -4.94 -7.85 -7.67
CA GLU A 74 -6.10 -7.49 -8.49
C GLU A 74 -5.68 -6.61 -9.67
N VAL A 75 -4.76 -5.66 -9.45
CA VAL A 75 -4.22 -4.78 -10.50
C VAL A 75 -3.42 -5.59 -11.51
N ASP A 76 -2.52 -6.45 -11.04
CA ASP A 76 -1.69 -7.29 -11.91
C ASP A 76 -2.59 -8.20 -12.78
N PHE A 77 -3.59 -8.84 -12.17
CA PHE A 77 -4.56 -9.65 -12.88
C PHE A 77 -5.34 -8.85 -13.95
N ALA A 78 -5.74 -7.62 -13.64
CA ALA A 78 -6.48 -6.79 -14.59
C ALA A 78 -5.62 -6.43 -15.82
N VAL A 79 -4.34 -6.13 -15.63
CA VAL A 79 -3.39 -5.86 -16.72
C VAL A 79 -3.20 -7.10 -17.58
N GLU A 80 -2.89 -8.25 -16.97
CA GLU A 80 -2.71 -9.51 -17.70
C GLU A 80 -3.95 -9.91 -18.50
N ARG A 81 -5.13 -9.78 -17.88
CA ARG A 81 -6.41 -10.06 -18.53
C ARG A 81 -6.63 -9.16 -19.74
N GLN A 82 -6.36 -7.86 -19.63
CA GLN A 82 -6.54 -6.92 -20.71
C GLN A 82 -5.62 -7.25 -21.91
N ASP A 83 -4.38 -7.61 -21.63
CA ASP A 83 -3.43 -8.02 -22.67
C ASP A 83 -3.86 -9.32 -23.34
N ARG A 84 -4.38 -10.29 -22.57
CA ARG A 84 -4.95 -11.52 -23.13
C ARG A 84 -6.12 -11.23 -24.07
N LEU A 85 -7.09 -10.42 -23.64
CA LEU A 85 -8.25 -10.07 -24.46
C LEU A 85 -7.84 -9.35 -25.75
N ARG A 86 -6.86 -8.45 -25.70
CA ARG A 86 -6.33 -7.77 -26.91
C ARG A 86 -5.70 -8.76 -27.88
N ARG A 87 -4.92 -9.73 -27.39
CA ARG A 87 -4.31 -10.78 -28.24
C ARG A 87 -5.40 -11.65 -28.87
N ASP A 88 -6.39 -12.07 -28.08
CA ASP A 88 -7.52 -12.88 -28.57
C ASP A 88 -8.34 -12.13 -29.64
N GLU A 89 -8.57 -10.83 -29.48
CA GLU A 89 -9.23 -10.02 -30.52
C GLU A 89 -8.38 -9.91 -31.79
N GLN A 90 -7.06 -9.77 -31.67
CA GLN A 90 -6.15 -9.69 -32.82
C GLN A 90 -6.13 -11.02 -33.59
N THR A 91 -5.98 -12.14 -32.88
CA THR A 91 -5.98 -13.48 -33.51
C THR A 91 -7.31 -13.77 -34.19
N GLN A 92 -8.44 -13.44 -33.57
CA GLN A 92 -9.76 -13.59 -34.21
C GLN A 92 -9.90 -12.74 -35.47
N ARG A 93 -9.41 -11.48 -35.46
CA ARG A 93 -9.42 -10.63 -36.66
C ARG A 93 -8.57 -11.23 -37.77
N GLU A 94 -7.38 -11.72 -37.45
CA GLU A 94 -6.48 -12.39 -38.39
C GLU A 94 -7.10 -13.66 -38.96
N GLU A 95 -7.73 -14.50 -38.14
CA GLU A 95 -8.45 -15.70 -38.58
C GLU A 95 -9.61 -15.36 -39.51
N ILE A 96 -10.40 -14.32 -39.18
CA ILE A 96 -11.50 -13.86 -40.03
C ILE A 96 -10.96 -13.37 -41.37
N LEU A 97 -9.87 -12.59 -41.37
CA LEU A 97 -9.23 -12.12 -42.60
C LEU A 97 -8.67 -13.27 -43.44
N ALA A 98 -8.02 -14.26 -42.81
CA ALA A 98 -7.48 -15.44 -43.47
C ALA A 98 -8.59 -16.32 -44.09
N ARG A 99 -9.77 -16.36 -43.46
CA ARG A 99 -10.95 -17.08 -43.97
C ARG A 99 -11.68 -16.34 -45.09
N LYS A 100 -11.42 -15.04 -45.32
CA LYS A 100 -12.09 -14.30 -46.40
C LYS A 100 -11.61 -14.81 -47.77
N LEU A 101 -12.56 -14.97 -48.68
CA LEU A 101 -12.28 -15.30 -50.08
C LEU A 101 -11.49 -14.17 -50.75
N LYS A 102 -10.69 -14.54 -51.75
CA LYS A 102 -9.94 -13.56 -52.56
C LYS A 102 -10.92 -12.56 -53.20
N PRO A 103 -10.59 -11.27 -53.22
CA PRO A 103 -11.44 -10.26 -53.85
C PRO A 103 -11.61 -10.57 -55.33
N LYS A 104 -12.82 -10.40 -55.86
CA LYS A 104 -13.14 -10.64 -57.27
C LYS A 104 -13.17 -9.32 -58.04
N GLY A 105 -12.63 -9.33 -59.27
CA GLY A 105 -12.62 -8.19 -60.19
C GLY A 105 -11.20 -7.87 -60.66
N GLN A 106 -10.93 -8.03 -61.97
CA GLN A 106 -9.77 -7.38 -62.58
C GLN A 106 -10.05 -5.89 -62.69
N LYS A 107 -9.11 -5.05 -62.26
CA LYS A 107 -9.09 -3.64 -62.67
C LYS A 107 -8.68 -3.65 -64.14
N HIS A 108 -9.66 -3.69 -65.03
CA HIS A 108 -9.43 -3.31 -66.42
C HIS A 108 -9.10 -1.82 -66.41
N ALA A 109 -7.86 -1.49 -66.73
CA ALA A 109 -7.39 -0.15 -67.07
C ALA A 109 -7.47 0.02 -68.58
#